data_AF-A0AAD7P3D6-F1
#
_entry.id   AF-A0AAD7P3D6-F1
#
_cell.length_a   1.000
_cell.length_b   1.000
_cell.length_c   1.000
_cell.angle_alpha   90.00
_cell.angle_beta   90.00
_cell.angle_gamma   90.00
#
_symmetry.space_group_name_H-M   'P 1'
#
loop_
_entity.id
_entity.type
_entity.pdbx_description
1 polymer ?
#
loop_
_entity_poly.entity_id
_entity_poly.type
_entity_poly.pdbx_seq_one_letter_code
_entity_poly.pdbx_strand_id
1 'polypeptide(L)'
;MLGEGGGIEKGILRRVEEVWVAGWDMSRWEAEIERTRTGLAAAVDSERMRGSALLWRIFIEFEIRVHQLNRAKKLLFRAIGDCPLVKELYLLAFGPLRGVFSAQELNAFADTMAERELRLRRGLEEFVEGWEDKGGSEGSDSDHNGDEGL
;
A
#
# COMPACT_ATOMS: atom_id res chain seq x y z
N MET A 1 48.71 -8.61 32.28
CA MET A 1 48.58 -8.17 30.88
C MET A 1 47.11 -8.16 30.51
N LEU A 2 46.39 -7.08 30.77
CA LEU A 2 45.02 -6.83 30.29
C LEU A 2 44.86 -5.31 30.21
N GLY A 3 44.89 -4.71 29.01
CA GLY A 3 44.80 -3.24 28.92
C GLY A 3 44.70 -2.62 27.52
N GLU A 4 44.99 -3.34 26.43
CA GLU A 4 45.01 -2.74 25.08
C GLU A 4 43.72 -2.95 24.24
N GLY A 5 42.77 -3.78 24.69
CA GLY A 5 41.55 -4.08 23.93
C GLY A 5 40.48 -2.97 23.93
N GLY A 6 40.37 -2.20 25.02
CA GLY A 6 39.27 -1.25 25.21
C GLY A 6 39.32 0.01 24.34
N GLY A 7 40.48 0.35 23.76
CA GLY A 7 40.60 1.50 22.85
C GLY A 7 40.05 1.22 21.45
N ILE A 8 40.26 -0.01 20.97
CA ILE A 8 39.78 -0.48 19.67
C ILE A 8 38.25 -0.65 19.72
N GLU A 9 37.73 -1.24 20.78
CA GLU A 9 36.28 -1.39 21.00
C GLU A 9 35.55 -0.05 21.04
N LYS A 10 36.08 0.94 21.77
CA LYS A 10 35.53 2.32 21.78
C LYS A 10 35.59 2.98 20.41
N GLY A 11 36.63 2.73 19.64
CA GLY A 11 36.77 3.25 18.28
C GLY A 11 35.76 2.64 17.32
N ILE A 12 35.54 1.32 17.40
CA ILE A 12 34.51 0.61 16.63
C ILE A 12 33.13 1.11 17.04
N LEU A 13 32.85 1.25 18.33
CA LEU A 13 31.58 1.76 18.84
C LEU A 13 31.29 3.16 18.31
N ARG A 14 32.28 4.06 18.33
CA ARG A 14 32.17 5.41 17.78
C ARG A 14 31.90 5.41 16.27
N ARG A 15 32.52 4.51 15.51
CA ARG A 15 32.28 4.37 14.06
C ARG A 15 30.90 3.78 13.77
N VAL A 16 30.47 2.80 14.55
CA VAL A 16 29.12 2.25 14.49
C VAL A 16 28.11 3.34 14.83
N GLU A 17 28.33 4.13 15.88
CA GLU A 17 27.50 5.29 16.26
C GLU A 17 27.46 6.35 15.16
N GLU A 18 28.58 6.72 14.56
CA GLU A 18 28.63 7.66 13.43
C GLU A 18 27.84 7.14 12.23
N VAL A 19 27.99 5.86 11.88
CA VAL A 19 27.23 5.21 10.80
C VAL A 19 25.75 5.10 11.17
N TRP A 20 25.43 4.85 12.44
CA TRP A 20 24.06 4.79 12.92
C TRP A 20 23.41 6.16 12.88
N VAL A 21 24.08 7.22 13.34
CA VAL A 21 23.61 8.61 13.27
C VAL A 21 23.48 9.09 11.82
N ALA A 22 24.43 8.73 10.94
CA ALA A 22 24.35 9.05 9.52
C ALA A 22 23.24 8.25 8.80
N GLY A 23 22.95 7.03 9.25
CA GLY A 23 21.80 6.22 8.82
C GLY A 23 20.47 6.64 9.47
N TRP A 24 20.54 7.37 10.59
CA TRP A 24 19.43 7.85 11.41
C TRP A 24 19.26 9.36 11.22
N ASP A 25 19.20 9.83 9.98
CA ASP A 25 18.59 11.12 9.69
C ASP A 25 17.10 10.89 9.37
N MET A 26 16.42 10.11 10.21
CA MET A 26 15.01 9.71 10.05
C MET A 26 14.12 10.94 9.86
N SER A 27 14.39 12.02 10.60
CA SER A 27 13.66 13.28 10.46
C SER A 27 13.87 13.95 9.10
N ARG A 28 15.07 13.84 8.52
CA ARG A 28 15.36 14.37 7.18
C ARG A 28 14.70 13.51 6.09
N TRP A 29 14.69 12.20 6.25
CA TRP A 29 13.98 11.29 5.35
C TRP A 29 12.46 11.55 5.38
N GLU A 30 11.87 11.69 6.57
CA GLU A 30 10.46 12.04 6.74
C GLU A 30 10.12 13.40 6.09
N ALA A 31 10.98 14.40 6.26
CA ALA A 31 10.82 15.70 5.62
C ALA A 31 10.87 15.60 4.09
N GLU A 32 11.77 14.78 3.54
CA GLU A 32 11.91 14.58 2.09
C GLU A 32 10.72 13.81 1.50
N ILE A 33 10.17 12.84 2.25
CA ILE A 33 8.90 12.18 1.90
C ILE A 33 7.78 13.22 1.82
N GLU A 34 7.62 14.06 2.84
CA GLU A 34 6.53 15.04 2.86
C GLU A 34 6.69 16.11 1.77
N ARG A 35 7.93 16.55 1.51
CA ARG A 35 8.24 17.47 0.42
C ARG A 35 7.86 16.88 -0.95
N THR A 36 8.24 15.62 -1.18
CA THR A 36 7.91 14.90 -2.43
C THR A 36 6.41 14.70 -2.57
N ARG A 37 5.74 14.29 -1.50
CA ARG A 37 4.27 14.15 -1.44
C ARG A 37 3.57 15.47 -1.79
N THR A 38 4.00 16.57 -1.19
CA THR A 38 3.41 17.90 -1.43
C THR A 38 3.55 18.30 -2.89
N GLY A 39 4.73 18.08 -3.50
CA GLY A 39 4.95 18.38 -4.91
C GLY A 39 4.08 17.53 -5.84
N LEU A 40 3.94 16.23 -5.56
CA LEU A 40 3.08 15.34 -6.33
C LEU A 40 1.59 15.68 -6.18
N ALA A 41 1.16 16.02 -4.96
CA ALA A 41 -0.21 16.46 -4.67
C ALA A 41 -0.56 17.72 -5.48
N ALA A 42 0.31 18.73 -5.45
CA ALA A 42 0.13 19.95 -6.23
C ALA A 42 0.07 19.68 -7.74
N ALA A 43 0.87 18.73 -8.24
CA ALA A 43 0.86 18.35 -9.65
C ALA A 43 -0.47 17.68 -10.06
N VAL A 44 -1.01 16.74 -9.27
CA VAL A 44 -2.29 16.07 -9.59
C VAL A 44 -3.51 16.96 -9.37
N ASP A 45 -3.38 18.02 -8.57
CA ASP A 45 -4.41 19.04 -8.37
C ASP A 45 -4.48 20.05 -9.52
N SER A 46 -3.41 20.16 -10.33
CA SER A 46 -3.37 21.07 -11.47
C SER A 46 -4.27 20.59 -12.61
N GLU A 47 -5.15 21.47 -13.09
CA GLU A 47 -6.06 21.19 -14.23
C GLU A 47 -5.30 20.69 -15.47
N ARG A 48 -4.10 21.22 -15.71
CA ARG A 48 -3.26 20.84 -16.85
C ARG A 48 -2.74 19.39 -16.76
N MET A 49 -2.57 18.87 -15.55
CA MET A 49 -1.83 17.62 -15.32
C MET A 49 -2.70 16.50 -14.73
N ARG A 50 -3.90 16.80 -14.22
CA ARG A 50 -4.78 15.79 -13.59
C ARG A 50 -5.22 14.67 -14.53
N GLY A 51 -5.26 14.90 -15.84
CA GLY A 51 -5.55 13.88 -16.85
C GLY A 51 -4.39 12.92 -17.16
N SER A 52 -3.21 13.12 -16.54
CA SER A 52 -2.04 12.29 -16.79
C SER A 52 -2.03 11.05 -15.89
N ALA A 53 -2.40 9.90 -16.47
CA ALA A 53 -2.35 8.63 -15.74
C ALA A 53 -0.93 8.24 -15.29
N LEU A 54 0.11 8.69 -16.00
CA LEU A 54 1.50 8.46 -15.59
C LEU A 54 1.81 9.20 -14.28
N LEU A 55 1.36 10.45 -14.14
CA LEU A 55 1.55 11.23 -12.92
C LEU A 55 0.85 10.57 -11.73
N TRP A 56 -0.41 10.14 -11.93
CA TRP A 56 -1.14 9.38 -10.92
C TRP A 56 -0.41 8.11 -10.50
N ARG A 57 0.09 7.34 -11.47
CA ARG A 57 0.84 6.11 -11.21
C ARG A 57 2.11 6.39 -10.40
N ILE A 58 2.86 7.44 -10.74
CA ILE A 58 4.05 7.86 -9.98
C ILE A 58 3.67 8.16 -8.53
N PHE A 59 2.57 8.88 -8.30
CA PHE A 59 2.17 9.25 -6.95
C PHE A 59 1.66 8.07 -6.12
N ILE A 60 0.85 7.20 -6.71
CA ILE A 60 0.36 5.98 -6.04
C ILE A 60 1.55 5.08 -5.67
N GLU A 61 2.46 4.87 -6.61
CA GLU A 61 3.65 4.04 -6.41
C GLU A 61 4.60 4.65 -5.36
N PHE A 62 4.72 5.98 -5.32
CA PHE A 62 5.44 6.67 -4.25
C PHE A 62 4.84 6.35 -2.87
N GLU A 63 3.51 6.46 -2.69
CA GLU A 63 2.86 6.12 -1.42
C GLU A 63 3.00 4.63 -1.06
N ILE A 64 3.02 3.73 -2.06
CA ILE A 64 3.30 2.30 -1.84
C ILE A 64 4.72 2.11 -1.28
N ARG A 65 5.73 2.76 -1.87
CA ARG A 65 7.13 2.64 -1.46
C ARG A 65 7.42 3.21 -0.08
N VAL A 66 6.69 4.24 0.35
CA VAL A 66 6.78 4.77 1.72
C VAL A 66 5.82 4.07 2.69
N HIS A 67 5.27 2.92 2.29
CA HIS A 67 4.37 2.07 3.08
C HIS A 67 3.08 2.75 3.56
N GLN A 68 2.61 3.76 2.83
CA GLN A 68 1.36 4.47 3.10
C GLN A 68 0.21 3.93 2.24
N LEU A 69 -0.06 2.63 2.34
CA LEU A 69 -1.00 1.91 1.45
C LEU A 69 -2.44 2.49 1.48
N ASN A 70 -2.90 2.97 2.64
CA ASN A 70 -4.21 3.61 2.76
C ASN A 70 -4.28 4.95 1.99
N ARG A 71 -3.18 5.71 1.92
CA ARG A 71 -3.10 6.92 1.09
C ARG A 71 -3.08 6.55 -0.39
N ALA A 72 -2.28 5.54 -0.74
CA ALA A 72 -2.22 5.01 -2.11
C ALA A 72 -3.60 4.56 -2.62
N LYS A 73 -4.40 3.87 -1.80
CA LYS A 73 -5.79 3.49 -2.10
C LYS A 73 -6.68 4.71 -2.38
N LYS A 74 -6.63 5.74 -1.52
CA LYS A 74 -7.38 6.99 -1.72
C LYS A 74 -6.99 7.69 -3.03
N LEU A 75 -5.69 7.76 -3.32
CA LEU A 75 -5.19 8.31 -4.58
C LEU A 75 -5.65 7.50 -5.79
N LEU A 76 -5.71 6.17 -5.67
CA LEU A 76 -6.19 5.32 -6.76
C LEU A 76 -7.65 5.59 -7.13
N PHE A 77 -8.54 5.70 -6.14
CA PHE A 77 -9.94 6.09 -6.40
C PHE A 77 -10.04 7.44 -7.12
N ARG A 78 -9.23 8.40 -6.68
CA ARG A 78 -9.19 9.72 -7.31
C ARG A 78 -8.65 9.66 -8.74
N ALA A 79 -7.59 8.91 -8.96
CA ALA A 79 -6.99 8.71 -10.28
C ALA A 79 -7.97 8.10 -11.28
N ILE A 80 -8.84 7.18 -10.84
CA ILE A 80 -9.87 6.56 -11.70
C ILE A 80 -11.00 7.52 -12.03
N GLY A 81 -11.29 8.48 -11.16
CA GLY A 81 -12.19 9.60 -11.46
C GLY A 81 -11.63 10.47 -12.59
N ASP A 82 -10.34 10.79 -12.53
CA ASP A 82 -9.69 11.69 -13.49
C ASP A 82 -9.23 10.98 -14.78
N CYS A 83 -8.89 9.69 -14.72
CA CYS A 83 -8.36 8.87 -15.81
C CYS A 83 -9.16 7.56 -15.98
N PRO A 84 -10.44 7.63 -16.39
CA PRO A 84 -11.39 6.52 -16.25
C PRO A 84 -11.13 5.30 -17.12
N LEU A 85 -10.39 5.45 -18.24
CA LEU A 85 -10.19 4.37 -19.22
C LEU A 85 -8.80 3.74 -19.14
N VAL A 86 -7.99 4.12 -18.15
CA VAL A 86 -6.62 3.61 -18.02
C VAL A 86 -6.62 2.38 -17.14
N LYS A 87 -6.70 1.22 -17.80
CA LYS A 87 -6.75 -0.10 -17.16
C LYS A 87 -5.62 -0.35 -16.17
N GLU A 88 -4.41 0.12 -16.45
CA GLU A 88 -3.24 -0.08 -15.59
C GLU A 88 -3.43 0.52 -14.19
N LEU A 89 -4.21 1.59 -14.04
CA LEU A 89 -4.54 2.14 -12.73
C LEU A 89 -5.41 1.16 -11.95
N TYR A 90 -6.41 0.56 -12.60
CA TYR A 90 -7.30 -0.39 -11.93
C TYR A 90 -6.58 -1.62 -11.39
N LEU A 91 -5.62 -2.14 -12.15
CA LEU A 91 -4.86 -3.33 -11.77
C LEU A 91 -4.01 -3.12 -10.50
N LEU A 92 -3.75 -1.87 -10.09
CA LEU A 92 -3.08 -1.59 -8.83
C LEU A 92 -3.86 -2.12 -7.61
N ALA A 93 -5.20 -2.11 -7.66
CA ALA A 93 -6.06 -2.64 -6.59
C ALA A 93 -5.92 -4.16 -6.43
N PHE A 94 -5.73 -4.89 -7.52
CA PHE A 94 -5.63 -6.35 -7.53
C PHE A 94 -4.21 -6.88 -7.32
N GLY A 95 -3.19 -6.01 -7.45
CA GLY A 95 -1.80 -6.35 -7.23
C GLY A 95 -1.23 -5.64 -5.99
N PRO A 96 -0.40 -4.58 -6.15
CA PRO A 96 0.31 -3.95 -5.04
C PRO A 96 -0.55 -3.47 -3.88
N LEU A 97 -1.82 -3.10 -4.12
CA LEU A 97 -2.74 -2.62 -3.09
C LEU A 97 -3.73 -3.67 -2.58
N ARG A 98 -3.62 -4.94 -3.02
CA ARG A 98 -4.57 -6.00 -2.68
C ARG A 98 -4.85 -6.13 -1.18
N GLY A 99 -3.82 -5.93 -0.35
CA GLY A 99 -3.91 -6.06 1.11
C GLY A 99 -4.71 -4.97 1.82
N VAL A 100 -5.03 -3.85 1.15
CA VAL A 100 -5.84 -2.75 1.74
C VAL A 100 -7.25 -2.64 1.15
N PHE A 101 -7.62 -3.54 0.26
CA PHE A 101 -8.97 -3.63 -0.30
C PHE A 101 -9.74 -4.81 0.30
N SER A 102 -11.01 -4.59 0.61
CA SER A 102 -11.94 -5.67 0.93
C SER A 102 -12.41 -6.39 -0.34
N ALA A 103 -12.93 -7.61 -0.20
CA ALA A 103 -13.52 -8.34 -1.32
C ALA A 103 -14.67 -7.56 -1.98
N GLN A 104 -15.50 -6.87 -1.18
CA GLN A 104 -16.60 -6.04 -1.68
C GLN A 104 -16.09 -4.86 -2.52
N GLU A 105 -15.04 -4.19 -2.05
CA GLU A 105 -14.45 -3.07 -2.80
C GLU A 105 -13.81 -3.54 -4.10
N LEU A 106 -13.15 -4.70 -4.11
CA LEU A 106 -12.56 -5.30 -5.33
C LEU A 106 -13.64 -5.70 -6.34
N ASN A 107 -14.75 -6.28 -5.88
CA ASN A 107 -15.87 -6.64 -6.76
C ASN A 107 -16.47 -5.39 -7.39
N ALA A 108 -16.77 -4.35 -6.60
CA ALA A 108 -17.25 -3.07 -7.14
C ALA A 108 -16.27 -2.44 -8.14
N PHE A 109 -14.96 -2.62 -7.91
CA PHE A 109 -13.93 -2.18 -8.84
C PHE A 109 -13.95 -2.96 -10.16
N ALA A 110 -14.11 -4.28 -10.09
CA ALA A 110 -14.21 -5.15 -11.26
C ALA A 110 -15.48 -4.84 -12.06
N ASP A 111 -16.62 -4.60 -11.39
CA ASP A 111 -17.86 -4.18 -12.01
C ASP A 111 -17.68 -2.85 -12.76
N THR A 112 -17.02 -1.86 -12.12
CA THR A 112 -16.69 -0.58 -12.77
C THR A 112 -15.80 -0.78 -14.01
N MET A 113 -14.87 -1.72 -13.99
CA MET A 113 -14.05 -2.05 -15.16
C MET A 113 -14.88 -2.68 -16.27
N ALA A 114 -15.81 -3.57 -15.92
CA ALA A 114 -16.69 -4.24 -16.86
C ALA A 114 -17.66 -3.26 -17.54
N GLU A 115 -18.28 -2.36 -16.77
CA GLU A 115 -19.14 -1.27 -17.26
C GLU A 115 -18.41 -0.36 -18.26
N ARG A 116 -17.09 -0.18 -18.07
CA ARG A 116 -16.24 0.63 -18.96
C ARG A 116 -15.60 -0.19 -20.10
N GLU A 117 -16.01 -1.44 -20.27
CA GLU A 117 -15.51 -2.39 -21.27
C GLU A 117 -13.97 -2.61 -21.22
N LEU A 118 -13.35 -2.46 -20.04
CA LEU A 118 -11.90 -2.64 -19.85
C LEU A 118 -11.54 -4.13 -19.80
N ARG A 119 -11.48 -4.77 -20.98
CA ARG A 119 -11.25 -6.23 -21.11
C ARG A 119 -9.91 -6.70 -20.51
N LEU A 120 -9.96 -7.74 -19.68
CA LEU A 120 -8.80 -8.54 -19.28
C LEU A 120 -8.49 -9.55 -20.41
N ARG A 121 -7.39 -9.35 -21.14
CA ARG A 121 -6.96 -10.26 -22.22
C ARG A 121 -6.22 -11.51 -21.68
N ARG A 122 -5.99 -11.57 -20.37
CA ARG A 122 -5.49 -12.73 -19.63
C ARG A 122 -6.50 -13.04 -18.54
N GLY A 123 -6.83 -14.33 -18.35
CA GLY A 123 -7.82 -14.75 -17.38
C GLY A 123 -7.46 -14.24 -15.98
N LEU A 124 -8.47 -13.77 -15.25
CA LEU A 124 -8.35 -13.33 -13.85
C LEU A 124 -7.69 -14.42 -12.97
N GLU A 125 -7.79 -15.67 -13.39
CA GLU A 125 -7.22 -16.89 -12.81
C GLU A 125 -5.69 -16.81 -12.57
N GLU A 126 -4.92 -16.23 -13.50
CA GLU A 126 -3.45 -16.11 -13.36
C GLU A 126 -3.04 -15.12 -12.25
N PHE A 127 -3.94 -14.20 -11.86
CA PHE A 127 -3.72 -13.27 -10.74
C PHE A 127 -4.26 -13.79 -9.41
N VAL A 128 -5.15 -14.80 -9.43
CA VAL A 128 -5.82 -15.38 -8.26
C VAL A 128 -5.07 -16.60 -7.72
N GLU A 129 -4.16 -17.21 -8.49
CA GLU A 129 -3.19 -18.20 -8.00
C GLU A 129 -2.28 -17.61 -6.92
N GLY A 130 -2.72 -17.69 -5.66
CA GLY A 130 -2.04 -17.11 -4.49
C GLY A 130 -2.98 -16.36 -3.54
N TRP A 131 -4.28 -16.30 -3.83
CA TRP A 131 -5.27 -15.67 -2.95
C TRP A 131 -5.66 -16.65 -1.83
N GLU A 132 -5.01 -16.56 -0.68
CA GLU A 132 -5.58 -17.12 0.56
C GLU A 132 -6.72 -16.20 1.03
N ASP A 133 -7.94 -16.70 0.93
CA ASP A 133 -9.12 -16.07 1.50
C ASP A 133 -9.02 -16.14 3.03
N LYS A 134 -8.66 -15.03 3.68
CA LYS A 134 -8.93 -14.86 5.12
C LYS A 134 -10.34 -14.33 5.29
N GLY A 135 -11.31 -15.12 4.87
CA GLY A 135 -12.73 -14.89 5.08
C GLY A 135 -13.28 -15.86 6.13
N GLY A 136 -13.88 -15.32 7.20
CA GLY A 136 -14.89 -16.01 7.99
C GLY A 136 -14.45 -16.53 9.36
N SER A 137 -14.46 -15.65 10.37
CA SER A 137 -14.79 -16.11 11.73
C SER A 137 -16.28 -16.42 11.73
N GLU A 138 -16.62 -17.69 11.50
CA GLU A 138 -17.98 -18.20 11.70
C GLU A 138 -18.39 -17.99 13.16
N GLY A 139 -19.50 -17.27 13.35
CA GLY A 139 -20.22 -17.27 14.62
C GLY A 139 -20.78 -18.65 14.87
N SER A 140 -20.32 -19.30 15.94
CA SER A 140 -20.96 -20.49 16.49
C SER A 140 -22.03 -20.03 17.47
N ASP A 141 -23.24 -19.77 16.96
CA ASP A 141 -24.44 -19.94 17.78
C ASP A 141 -24.59 -21.44 18.04
N SER A 142 -24.38 -21.84 19.30
CA SER A 142 -24.85 -23.13 19.78
C SER A 142 -25.96 -22.86 20.80
N ASP A 143 -27.20 -22.97 20.33
CA ASP A 143 -28.37 -23.21 21.15
C ASP A 143 -28.11 -24.38 22.10
N HIS A 144 -28.29 -24.15 23.40
CA HIS A 144 -28.54 -25.21 24.38
C HIS A 144 -29.89 -24.93 25.03
N ASN A 145 -30.89 -25.71 24.64
CA ASN A 145 -32.18 -25.77 25.31
C ASN A 145 -32.53 -27.24 25.56
N GLY A 146 -32.90 -27.58 26.79
CA GLY A 146 -33.22 -28.92 27.29
C GLY A 146 -32.65 -29.11 28.70
N ASP A 147 -33.39 -28.72 29.74
CA ASP A 147 -34.35 -29.58 30.46
C ASP A 147 -33.65 -30.44 31.53
N GLU A 148 -33.77 -30.03 32.80
CA GLU A 148 -33.93 -30.97 33.91
C GLU A 148 -34.90 -30.34 34.93
N GLY A 149 -36.13 -30.86 34.95
CA GLY A 149 -36.99 -30.82 36.11
C GLY A 149 -36.68 -31.98 37.05
N LEU A 150 -36.54 -31.67 38.34
CA LEU A 150 -37.19 -32.31 39.50
C LEU A 150 -36.89 -31.48 40.77
#